data_AF-A0A382BID2-F1
#
_entry.id   AF-A0A382BID2-F1
#
_cell.length_a   1.000
_cell.length_b   1.000
_cell.length_c   1.000
_cell.angle_alpha   90.00
_cell.angle_beta   90.00
_cell.angle_gamma   90.00
#
_symmetry.space_group_name_H-M   'P 1'
#
loop_
_entity.id
_entity.type
_entity.pdbx_description
1 polymer ?
#
loop_
_entity_poly.entity_id
_entity_poly.type
_entity_poly.pdbx_seq_one_letter_code
_entity_poly.pdbx_strand_id
1 'polypeptide(L)' 'MKPQLFWLFSFVALYWTYCLYWGFKGAKSSKTSADYFIAGRSIGIWVFVLAATATSFSGWTF' A
#
# COMPACT_ATOMS: atom_id res chain seq x y z
N MET A 1 28.50 -4.14 -10.33
CA MET A 1 27.29 -4.84 -9.85
C MET A 1 26.57 -5.44 -11.06
N LYS A 2 25.96 -6.62 -10.96
CA LYS A 2 25.20 -7.20 -12.09
C LYS A 2 24.08 -6.22 -12.48
N PRO A 3 23.92 -5.88 -13.77
CA PRO A 3 22.95 -4.86 -14.20
C PRO A 3 21.52 -5.21 -13.79
N GLN A 4 21.17 -6.51 -13.79
CA GLN A 4 19.88 -7.02 -13.32
C GLN A 4 19.62 -6.69 -11.84
N LEU A 5 20.65 -6.78 -11.00
CA LEU A 5 20.52 -6.54 -9.56
C LEU A 5 20.39 -5.04 -9.25
N PHE A 6 21.12 -4.20 -9.98
CA PHE A 6 20.98 -2.75 -9.91
C PHE A 6 19.56 -2.30 -10.29
N TRP A 7 19.02 -2.85 -11.38
CA TRP A 7 17.66 -2.57 -11.80
C TRP A 7 16.64 -3.06 -10.79
N LEU A 8 16.78 -4.28 -10.27
CA LEU A 8 15.89 -4.83 -9.25
C LEU A 8 15.82 -3.92 -8.02
N PHE A 9 16.97 -3.51 -7.45
CA PHE A 9 16.97 -2.62 -6.29
C PHE A 9 16.37 -1.25 -6.58
N SER A 10 16.58 -0.71 -7.78
CA SER A 10 15.99 0.57 -8.19
C SER A 10 14.46 0.50 -8.20
N PHE A 11 13.88 -0.54 -8.81
CA PHE A 11 12.42 -0.70 -8.89
C PHE A 11 11.79 -0.99 -7.54
N VAL A 12 12.45 -1.81 -6.72
CA VAL A 12 12.00 -2.07 -5.35
C VAL A 12 12.03 -0.79 -4.52
N ALA A 13 13.09 0.01 -4.59
CA ALA A 13 13.18 1.28 -3.87
C ALA A 13 12.11 2.29 -4.32
N LEU A 14 11.84 2.38 -5.62
CA LEU A 14 10.76 3.22 -6.16
C LEU A 14 9.38 2.76 -5.68
N TYR A 15 9.11 1.46 -5.70
CA TYR A 15 7.86 0.92 -5.18
C TYR A 15 7.71 1.21 -3.67
N TRP A 16 8.80 1.06 -2.91
CA TRP A 16 8.79 1.30 -1.48
C TRP A 16 8.53 2.77 -1.13
N THR A 17 9.17 3.70 -1.83
CA THR A 17 8.93 5.14 -1.65
C THR A 17 7.50 5.53 -2.02
N TYR A 18 6.93 4.93 -3.08
CA TYR A 18 5.52 5.09 -3.42
C TYR A 18 4.60 4.62 -2.27
N CYS A 19 4.83 3.41 -1.74
CA CYS A 19 4.03 2.87 -0.64
C CYS A 19 4.11 3.76 0.62
N LEU A 20 5.32 4.20 0.97
CA LEU A 20 5.55 5.08 2.11
C LEU A 20 4.84 6.43 1.94
N TYR A 21 4.93 7.05 0.76
CA TYR A 21 4.25 8.31 0.47
C TYR A 21 2.73 8.23 0.72
N TRP A 22 2.08 7.17 0.22
CA TRP A 22 0.65 6.96 0.45
C TRP A 22 0.31 6.65 1.91
N GLY A 23 1.15 5.88 2.60
CA GLY A 23 1.00 5.60 4.03
C GLY A 23 1.07 6.88 4.88
N PHE A 24 2.07 7.73 4.67
CA PHE A 24 2.21 9.00 5.40
C PHE A 24 1.06 9.96 5.11
N LYS A 25 0.62 10.03 3.85
CA LYS A 25 -0.54 10.85 3.46
C LYS A 25 -1.82 10.37 4.15
N GLY A 26 -2.05 9.06 4.21
CA GLY A 26 -3.19 8.46 4.91
C GLY A 26 -3.15 8.69 6.42
N ALA A 27 -1.98 8.55 7.03
CA ALA A 27 -1.77 8.81 8.46
C ALA A 27 -2.08 10.28 8.82
N LYS A 28 -1.63 11.24 7.99
CA LYS A 28 -1.92 12.67 8.20
C LYS A 28 -3.41 13.01 8.01
N SER A 29 -4.13 12.25 7.20
CA SER A 29 -5.56 12.45 6.96
C SER A 29 -6.45 11.87 8.07
N SER A 30 -5.99 10.83 8.76
CA SER A 30 -6.76 10.09 9.76
C SER A 30 -6.75 10.81 11.10
N LYS A 31 -7.84 11.53 11.43
CA LYS A 31 -7.95 12.30 12.69
C LYS A 31 -8.77 11.60 13.76
N THR A 32 -9.64 10.67 13.38
CA THR A 32 -10.50 9.91 14.29
C THR A 32 -10.26 8.41 14.16
N SER A 33 -10.70 7.63 15.15
CA SER A 33 -10.68 6.17 15.07
C SER A 33 -11.50 5.63 13.90
N ALA A 34 -12.64 6.27 13.60
CA ALA A 34 -13.47 5.90 12.45
C ALA A 34 -12.75 6.14 11.11
N ASP A 35 -11.98 7.23 10.99
CA ASP A 35 -11.14 7.50 9.82
C ASP A 35 -9.98 6.51 9.70
N TYR A 36 -9.41 6.08 10.83
CA TYR A 36 -8.30 5.14 10.84
C TYR A 36 -8.73 3.71 10.47
N PHE A 37 -9.84 3.22 11.03
CA PHE A 37 -10.28 1.83 10.83
C PHE A 37 -11.14 1.62 9.58
N ILE A 38 -12.00 2.59 9.25
CA ILE A 38 -13.02 2.46 8.19
C ILE A 38 -12.92 3.59 7.15
N ALA A 39 -11.91 4.47 7.25
CA ALA A 39 -11.76 5.64 6.37
C ALA A 39 -13.02 6.48 6.26
N GLY A 40 -13.74 6.63 7.38
CA GLY A 40 -14.99 7.40 7.45
C GLY A 40 -16.10 6.83 6.54
N ARG A 41 -15.99 5.56 6.12
CA ARG A 41 -16.91 4.88 5.19
C ARG A 41 -16.97 5.54 3.81
N SER A 42 -15.92 6.27 3.44
CA SER A 42 -15.82 7.02 2.19
C SER A 42 -15.25 6.20 1.02
N ILE A 43 -14.67 5.03 1.30
CA ILE A 43 -14.04 4.17 0.29
C ILE A 43 -15.11 3.39 -0.48
N GLY A 44 -15.05 3.45 -1.81
CA GLY A 44 -15.94 2.69 -2.69
C GLY A 44 -15.70 1.17 -2.61
N ILE A 45 -16.77 0.39 -2.80
CA ILE A 45 -16.76 -1.08 -2.65
C ILE A 45 -15.69 -1.77 -3.50
N TRP A 46 -15.43 -1.27 -4.72
CA TRP A 46 -14.41 -1.83 -5.62
C TRP A 46 -13.00 -1.70 -5.04
N VAL A 47 -12.66 -0.55 -4.46
CA VAL A 47 -11.36 -0.31 -3.84
C VAL A 47 -11.21 -1.17 -2.59
N PHE A 48 -12.28 -1.33 -1.82
CA PHE A 48 -12.31 -2.23 -0.67
C PHE A 48 -12.06 -3.69 -1.05
N VAL A 49 -12.75 -4.20 -2.09
CA VAL A 49 -12.57 -5.58 -2.59
C VAL A 49 -11.14 -5.80 -3.09
N LEU A 50 -10.56 -4.84 -3.83
CA LEU A 50 -9.17 -4.91 -4.27
C LEU A 50 -8.19 -4.96 -3.09
N ALA A 51 -8.40 -4.13 -2.07
CA ALA A 51 -7.57 -4.13 -0.86
C ALA A 51 -7.69 -5.45 -0.08
N ALA A 52 -8.91 -5.99 0.07
CA ALA A 52 -9.15 -7.28 0.72
C ALA A 52 -8.47 -8.43 -0.04
N THR A 53 -8.52 -8.40 -1.38
CA THR A 53 -7.86 -9.37 -2.26
C THR A 53 -6.34 -9.30 -2.10
N ALA A 54 -5.75 -8.11 -2.19
CA ALA A 54 -4.31 -7.91 -2.01
C ALA A 54 -3.82 -8.35 -0.62
N THR A 55 -4.63 -8.16 0.43
CA THR A 55 -4.31 -8.62 1.79
C THR A 55 -4.35 -10.15 1.89
N SER A 56 -5.27 -10.80 1.18
CA SER A 56 -5.42 -12.26 1.17
C SER A 56 -4.29 -12.95 0.40
N PHE A 57 -3.86 -12.37 -0.72
CA PHE A 57 -2.76 -12.87 -1.56
C PHE A 57 -1.42 -12.23 -1.17
N SER A 58 -0.87 -12.64 -0.02
CA SER A 58 0.46 -12.21 0.42
C SER A 58 1.56 -13.11 -0.15
N GLY A 59 2.82 -12.69 -0.04
CA GLY A 59 3.98 -13.47 -0.50
C GLY A 59 4.19 -14.81 0.20
N TRP A 60 3.35 -15.19 1.17
CA TRP A 60 3.29 -16.57 1.67
C TRP A 60 2.54 -17.51 0.71
N THR A 61 1.63 -16.97 -0.12
CA THR A 61 0.84 -17.73 -1.09
C THR A 61 1.52 -17.93 -2.45
N PHE A 62 2.65 -17.25 -2.69
CA PHE A 62 3.45 -17.30 -3.92
C PHE A 62 4.86 -17.82 -3.61
#